data_AF-A0A379PNG2-F1
#
_entry.id   AF-A0A379PNG2-F1
#
_cell.length_a   1.000
_cell.length_b   1.000
_cell.length_c   1.000
_cell.angle_alpha   90.00
_cell.angle_beta   90.00
_cell.angle_gamma   90.00
#
_symmetry.space_group_name_H-M   'P 1'
#
loop_
_entity.id
_entity.type
_entity.pdbx_description
1 polymer ?
#
loop_
_entity_poly.entity_id
_entity_poly.type
_entity_poly.pdbx_seq_one_letter_code
_entity_poly.pdbx_strand_id
1 'polypeptide(L)'
;MSTDPAEAAQLTAELSDAIRSGQDRLALEQLSGVTASLVEAIAGGRTEVQEVLHVGLADAAILLATRTGATPGEFRIQGMIEALGGVADTAIRTHGMADLSSAGPHGLALRVLREVGRSRGLLSDKAIAHALGVRTAALRPTLERLQASSLVQASPSLGCTLFVVTRRGLDAIRASHAPERATSAKDQDTDDAGVSPGMRR
;
A
#
# COMPACT_ATOMS: atom_id res chain seq x y z
N MET A 1 -11.19 24.59 -6.15
CA MET A 1 -12.37 23.86 -6.67
C MET A 1 -12.18 22.40 -6.27
N SER A 2 -13.22 21.58 -6.10
CA SER A 2 -12.99 20.18 -5.67
C SER A 2 -12.64 19.32 -6.87
N THR A 3 -11.34 19.12 -7.13
CA THR A 3 -10.82 18.24 -8.19
C THR A 3 -11.27 16.78 -7.97
N ASP A 4 -12.09 16.24 -8.86
CA ASP A 4 -12.57 14.84 -8.80
C ASP A 4 -11.55 13.89 -9.46
N PRO A 5 -11.42 12.62 -9.06
CA PRO A 5 -10.64 11.60 -9.77
C PRO A 5 -10.82 11.60 -11.31
N ALA A 6 -12.03 11.87 -11.82
CA ALA A 6 -12.28 11.94 -13.26
C ALA A 6 -11.55 13.12 -13.94
N GLU A 7 -11.46 14.26 -13.26
CA GLU A 7 -10.74 15.44 -13.74
C GLU A 7 -9.22 15.21 -13.73
N ALA A 8 -8.71 14.53 -12.70
CA ALA A 8 -7.32 14.12 -12.64
C ALA A 8 -6.93 13.12 -13.74
N ALA A 9 -7.83 12.18 -14.07
CA ALA A 9 -7.62 11.26 -15.18
C ALA A 9 -7.61 12.01 -16.54
N GLN A 10 -8.52 12.97 -16.72
CA GLN A 10 -8.57 13.78 -17.94
C GLN A 10 -7.28 14.60 -18.12
N LEU A 11 -6.78 15.25 -17.06
CA LEU A 11 -5.53 16.02 -17.10
C LEU A 11 -4.32 15.16 -17.49
N THR A 12 -4.22 13.94 -16.95
CA THR A 12 -3.11 13.03 -17.28
C THR A 12 -3.23 12.43 -18.68
N ALA A 13 -4.45 12.24 -19.18
CA ALA A 13 -4.70 11.88 -20.58
C ALA A 13 -4.28 13.00 -21.55
N GLU A 14 -4.67 14.25 -21.28
CA GLU A 14 -4.29 15.41 -22.10
C GLU A 14 -2.78 15.63 -22.12
N LEU A 15 -2.11 15.44 -20.98
CA LEU A 15 -0.65 15.43 -20.90
C LEU A 15 -0.04 14.34 -21.81
N SER A 16 -0.56 13.11 -21.72
CA SER A 16 -0.07 11.97 -22.52
C SER A 16 -0.26 12.21 -24.02
N ASP A 17 -1.37 12.81 -24.42
CA ASP A 17 -1.66 13.15 -25.82
C ASP A 17 -0.74 14.26 -26.34
N ALA A 18 -0.46 15.28 -25.51
CA ALA A 18 0.50 16.34 -25.85
C ALA A 18 1.92 15.78 -26.03
N ILE A 19 2.36 14.87 -25.14
CA ILE A 19 3.65 14.17 -25.24
C ILE A 19 3.70 13.33 -26.52
N ARG A 20 2.67 12.52 -26.78
CA ARG A 20 2.62 11.67 -27.99
C ARG A 20 2.73 12.50 -29.26
N SER A 21 2.08 13.66 -29.27
CA SER A 21 2.07 14.62 -30.38
C SER A 21 3.33 15.49 -30.48
N GLY A 22 4.24 15.42 -29.51
CA GLY A 22 5.46 16.23 -29.46
C GLY A 22 5.22 17.73 -29.27
N GLN A 23 4.12 18.07 -28.61
CA GLN A 23 3.72 19.44 -28.34
C GLN A 23 4.29 19.88 -26.98
N ASP A 24 5.59 20.14 -26.91
CA ASP A 24 6.30 20.43 -25.65
C ASP A 24 5.66 21.56 -24.84
N ARG A 25 5.21 22.63 -25.52
CA ARG A 25 4.52 23.74 -24.86
C ARG A 25 3.20 23.31 -24.21
N LEU A 26 2.39 22.53 -24.94
CA LEU A 26 1.12 22.04 -24.43
C LEU A 26 1.36 21.05 -23.28
N ALA A 27 2.35 20.17 -23.40
CA ALA A 27 2.72 19.25 -22.34
C ALA A 27 3.15 19.99 -21.05
N LEU A 28 3.89 21.09 -21.17
CA LEU A 28 4.25 21.94 -20.03
C LEU A 28 3.02 22.66 -19.41
N GLU A 29 2.09 23.13 -20.23
CA GLU A 29 0.83 23.71 -19.75
C GLU A 29 0.01 22.66 -18.98
N GLN A 30 -0.09 21.43 -19.50
CA GLN A 30 -0.77 20.32 -18.84
C GLN A 30 -0.07 19.89 -17.55
N LEU A 31 1.26 19.87 -17.50
CA LEU A 31 2.02 19.61 -16.27
C LEU A 31 1.74 20.65 -15.18
N SER A 32 1.50 21.91 -15.55
CA SER A 32 1.09 22.94 -14.59
C SER A 32 -0.28 22.62 -13.99
N GLY A 33 -1.22 22.15 -14.82
CA GLY A 33 -2.55 21.68 -14.38
C GLY A 33 -2.46 20.48 -13.44
N VAL A 34 -1.66 19.47 -13.80
CA VAL A 34 -1.37 18.31 -12.95
C VAL A 34 -0.74 18.72 -11.63
N THR A 35 0.19 19.68 -11.63
CA THR A 35 0.83 20.20 -10.40
C THR A 35 -0.20 20.83 -9.47
N ALA A 36 -1.08 21.70 -10.00
CA ALA A 36 -2.11 22.36 -9.21
C ALA A 36 -3.09 21.32 -8.61
N SER A 37 -3.54 20.36 -9.42
CA SER A 37 -4.40 19.26 -8.98
C SER A 37 -3.75 18.42 -7.87
N LEU A 38 -2.46 18.10 -8.02
CA LEU A 38 -1.71 17.34 -7.01
C LEU A 38 -1.61 18.11 -5.69
N VAL A 39 -1.29 19.41 -5.73
CA VAL A 39 -1.22 20.25 -4.51
C VAL A 39 -2.57 20.30 -3.80
N GLU A 40 -3.67 20.49 -4.53
CA GLU A 40 -5.03 20.47 -3.96
C GLU A 40 -5.37 19.09 -3.37
N ALA A 41 -5.01 18.00 -4.07
CA ALA A 41 -5.24 16.64 -3.60
C ALA A 41 -4.45 16.30 -2.33
N ILE A 42 -3.21 16.79 -2.20
CA ILE A 42 -2.38 16.61 -1.01
C ILE A 42 -2.97 17.41 0.15
N ALA A 43 -3.30 18.69 -0.06
CA ALA A 43 -3.87 19.54 0.98
C ALA A 43 -5.23 19.01 1.49
N GLY A 44 -6.03 18.42 0.61
CA GLY A 44 -7.31 17.82 0.94
C GLY A 44 -7.25 16.36 1.39
N GLY A 45 -6.08 15.73 1.46
CA GLY A 45 -5.92 14.32 1.82
C GLY A 45 -6.64 13.34 0.88
N ARG A 46 -6.83 13.71 -0.39
CA ARG A 46 -7.57 12.93 -1.38
C ARG A 46 -6.68 11.89 -2.06
N THR A 47 -6.49 10.75 -1.39
CA THR A 47 -5.59 9.67 -1.84
C THR A 47 -5.96 9.12 -3.22
N GLU A 48 -7.26 8.95 -3.52
CA GLU A 48 -7.71 8.46 -4.83
C GLU A 48 -7.26 9.38 -5.98
N VAL A 49 -7.33 10.69 -5.79
CA VAL A 49 -6.84 11.67 -6.78
C VAL A 49 -5.32 11.61 -6.90
N GLN A 50 -4.61 11.48 -5.77
CA GLN A 50 -3.14 11.33 -5.77
C GLN A 50 -2.70 10.07 -6.54
N GLU A 51 -3.42 8.95 -6.38
CA GLU A 51 -3.16 7.69 -7.08
C GLU A 51 -3.38 7.82 -8.60
N VAL A 52 -4.50 8.42 -9.02
CA VAL A 52 -4.79 8.66 -10.45
C VAL A 52 -3.69 9.50 -11.08
N LEU A 53 -3.28 10.60 -10.41
CA LEU A 53 -2.20 11.45 -10.89
C LEU A 53 -0.85 10.72 -10.93
N HIS A 54 -0.55 9.90 -9.91
CA HIS A 54 0.69 9.12 -9.87
C HIS A 54 0.77 8.11 -11.04
N VAL A 55 -0.30 7.36 -11.29
CA VAL A 55 -0.37 6.41 -12.41
C VAL A 55 -0.23 7.13 -13.75
N GLY A 56 -1.00 8.21 -13.96
CA GLY A 56 -0.94 8.96 -15.20
C GLY A 56 0.43 9.60 -15.47
N LEU A 57 1.13 10.05 -14.42
CA LEU A 57 2.52 10.53 -14.53
C LEU A 57 3.50 9.41 -14.88
N ALA A 58 3.32 8.20 -14.33
CA ALA A 58 4.15 7.04 -14.68
C ALA A 58 3.97 6.63 -16.14
N ASP A 59 2.73 6.62 -16.65
CA ASP A 59 2.43 6.34 -18.05
C ASP A 59 3.05 7.39 -18.99
N ALA A 60 2.96 8.68 -18.62
CA ALA A 60 3.60 9.77 -19.36
C ALA A 60 5.13 9.64 -19.38
N ALA A 61 5.76 9.21 -18.29
CA ALA A 61 7.20 8.95 -18.23
C ALA A 61 7.62 7.82 -19.20
N ILE A 62 6.82 6.74 -19.27
CA ILE A 62 7.07 5.64 -20.21
C ILE A 62 6.99 6.14 -21.65
N LEU A 63 5.98 6.97 -21.98
CA LEU A 63 5.84 7.54 -23.33
C LEU A 63 7.07 8.35 -23.73
N LEU A 64 7.61 9.21 -22.85
CA LEU A 64 8.82 9.96 -23.13
C LEU A 64 10.05 9.06 -23.29
N ALA A 65 10.21 8.05 -22.43
CA ALA A 65 11.35 7.13 -22.49
C ALA A 65 11.39 6.31 -23.80
N THR A 66 10.23 6.08 -24.42
CA THR A 66 10.14 5.35 -25.71
C THR A 66 10.44 6.22 -26.94
N ARG A 67 10.58 7.54 -26.78
CA ARG A 67 10.92 8.43 -27.90
C ARG A 67 12.42 8.43 -28.19
N THR A 68 12.76 8.31 -29.47
CA THR A 68 14.14 8.41 -29.96
C THR A 68 14.45 9.84 -30.37
N GLY A 69 15.46 10.46 -29.75
CA GLY A 69 15.95 11.80 -30.09
C GLY A 69 15.46 12.90 -29.16
N ALA A 70 15.85 12.82 -27.88
CA ALA A 70 15.40 13.73 -26.84
C ALA A 70 15.70 15.20 -27.14
N THR A 71 14.67 16.05 -27.16
CA THR A 71 14.83 17.51 -27.22
C THR A 71 15.15 18.09 -25.84
N PRO A 72 15.77 19.28 -25.74
CA PRO A 72 15.91 19.99 -24.47
C PRO A 72 14.56 20.22 -23.75
N GLY A 73 13.46 20.36 -24.50
CA GLY A 73 12.11 20.46 -23.96
C GLY A 73 11.66 19.16 -23.30
N GLU A 74 11.92 18.02 -23.93
CA GLU A 74 11.58 16.69 -23.42
C GLU A 74 12.34 16.36 -22.12
N PHE A 75 13.62 16.73 -22.00
CA PHE A 75 14.36 16.57 -20.73
C PHE A 75 13.73 17.36 -19.57
N ARG A 76 13.24 18.57 -19.85
CA ARG A 76 12.56 19.39 -18.85
C ARG A 76 11.23 18.77 -18.43
N ILE A 77 10.44 18.30 -19.41
CA ILE A 77 9.15 17.64 -19.17
C ILE A 77 9.38 16.36 -18.35
N GLN A 78 10.36 15.54 -18.73
CA GLN A 78 10.73 14.33 -18.00
C GLN A 78 11.10 14.63 -16.54
N GLY A 79 11.98 15.61 -16.29
CA GLY A 79 12.37 15.98 -14.94
C GLY A 79 11.19 16.45 -14.08
N MET A 80 10.21 17.15 -14.68
CA MET A 80 8.98 17.55 -13.98
C MET A 80 8.08 16.35 -13.67
N ILE A 81 7.91 15.42 -14.61
CA ILE A 81 7.11 14.21 -14.41
C ILE A 81 7.72 13.35 -13.28
N GLU A 82 9.02 13.14 -13.28
CA GLU A 82 9.72 12.37 -12.24
C GLU A 82 9.57 13.04 -10.86
N ALA A 83 9.72 14.36 -10.78
CA ALA A 83 9.54 15.12 -9.55
C ALA A 83 8.11 15.03 -9.02
N LEU A 84 7.11 15.26 -9.88
CA LEU A 84 5.69 15.19 -9.50
C LEU A 84 5.28 13.76 -9.13
N GLY A 85 5.77 12.76 -9.86
CA GLY A 85 5.53 11.35 -9.56
C GLY A 85 6.07 10.97 -8.18
N GLY A 86 7.27 11.44 -7.83
CA GLY A 86 7.86 11.26 -6.50
C GLY A 86 7.10 11.98 -5.38
N VAL A 87 6.58 13.18 -5.64
CA VAL A 87 5.73 13.93 -4.70
C VAL A 87 4.41 13.18 -4.46
N ALA A 88 3.75 12.71 -5.52
CA ALA A 88 2.50 11.96 -5.41
C ALA A 88 2.69 10.65 -4.64
N ASP A 89 3.74 9.87 -4.95
CA ASP A 89 4.06 8.64 -4.23
C ASP A 89 4.39 8.91 -2.75
N THR A 90 5.11 9.99 -2.45
CA THR A 90 5.40 10.38 -1.06
C THR A 90 4.13 10.78 -0.32
N ALA A 91 3.22 11.50 -0.96
CA ALA A 91 1.95 11.90 -0.37
C ALA A 91 1.03 10.70 -0.10
N ILE A 92 0.89 9.79 -1.06
CA ILE A 92 0.13 8.53 -0.89
C ILE A 92 0.70 7.75 0.29
N ARG A 93 2.03 7.63 0.37
CA ARG A 93 2.68 6.92 1.48
C ARG A 93 2.51 7.60 2.82
N THR A 94 2.48 8.93 2.85
CA THR A 94 2.30 9.69 4.10
C THR A 94 0.88 9.55 4.62
N HIS A 95 -0.12 9.63 3.74
CA HIS A 95 -1.52 9.40 4.10
C HIS A 95 -1.78 7.94 4.51
N GLY A 96 -1.24 6.98 3.75
CA GLY A 96 -1.28 5.56 4.11
C GLY A 96 -0.67 5.30 5.48
N MET A 97 0.49 5.90 5.79
CA MET A 97 1.10 5.82 7.12
C MET A 97 0.24 6.46 8.22
N ALA A 98 -0.41 7.59 7.97
CA ALA A 98 -1.29 8.25 8.94
C ALA A 98 -2.53 7.41 9.26
N ASP A 99 -3.17 6.85 8.23
CA ASP A 99 -4.30 5.91 8.36
C ASP A 99 -3.90 4.65 9.12
N LEU A 100 -2.68 4.16 8.90
CA LEU A 100 -2.17 2.98 9.59
C LEU A 100 -1.75 3.26 11.03
N SER A 101 -1.21 4.46 11.31
CA SER A 101 -0.91 4.91 12.66
C SER A 101 -2.19 5.06 13.49
N SER A 102 -3.28 5.52 12.89
CA SER A 102 -4.57 5.67 13.59
C SER A 102 -5.29 4.34 13.82
N ALA A 103 -5.11 3.36 12.92
CA ALA A 103 -5.69 2.02 13.05
C ALA A 103 -5.03 1.16 14.15
N GLY A 104 -3.87 1.60 14.67
CA GLY A 104 -3.08 0.86 15.66
C GLY A 104 -2.49 -0.46 15.11
N PRO A 105 -1.74 -1.20 15.93
CA PRO A 105 -1.02 -2.40 15.49
C PRO A 105 -1.95 -3.52 15.00
N HIS A 106 -3.16 -3.61 15.55
CA HIS A 106 -4.16 -4.61 15.15
C HIS A 106 -4.81 -4.27 13.81
N GLY A 107 -5.20 -3.01 13.59
CA GLY A 107 -5.77 -2.57 12.32
C GLY A 107 -4.77 -2.67 11.16
N LEU A 108 -3.49 -2.37 11.42
CA LEU A 108 -2.42 -2.62 10.46
C LEU A 108 -2.31 -4.11 10.12
N ALA A 109 -2.30 -5.00 11.11
CA ALA A 109 -2.23 -6.44 10.88
C ALA A 109 -3.41 -6.97 10.04
N LEU A 110 -4.64 -6.47 10.28
CA LEU A 110 -5.80 -6.85 9.50
C LEU A 110 -5.74 -6.33 8.06
N ARG A 111 -5.27 -5.09 7.84
CA ARG A 111 -5.07 -4.54 6.48
C ARG A 111 -4.02 -5.32 5.70
N VAL A 112 -2.87 -5.62 6.33
CA VAL A 112 -1.83 -6.47 5.71
C VAL A 112 -2.40 -7.83 5.35
N LEU A 113 -3.15 -8.46 6.26
CA LEU A 113 -3.75 -9.76 6.02
C LEU A 113 -4.77 -9.72 4.87
N ARG A 114 -5.62 -8.68 4.82
CA ARG A 114 -6.58 -8.46 3.72
C ARG A 114 -5.89 -8.24 2.38
N GLU A 115 -4.81 -7.47 2.34
CA GLU A 115 -4.07 -7.22 1.09
C GLU A 115 -3.45 -8.52 0.56
N VAL A 116 -2.80 -9.29 1.43
CA VAL A 116 -2.27 -10.62 1.07
C VAL A 116 -3.38 -11.56 0.61
N GLY A 117 -4.55 -11.52 1.25
CA GLY A 117 -5.69 -12.36 0.89
C GLY A 117 -6.46 -11.94 -0.37
N ARG A 118 -6.33 -10.67 -0.81
CA ARG A 118 -6.91 -10.19 -2.07
C ARG A 118 -6.14 -10.72 -3.28
N SER A 119 -4.84 -10.93 -3.13
CA SER A 119 -4.00 -11.49 -4.19
C SER A 119 -4.31 -12.97 -4.41
N ARG A 120 -4.45 -13.37 -5.69
CA ARG A 120 -4.60 -14.77 -6.10
C ARG A 120 -3.28 -15.56 -6.04
N GLY A 121 -2.18 -14.92 -5.69
CA GLY A 121 -0.84 -15.53 -5.67
C GLY A 121 0.08 -14.94 -4.61
N LEU A 122 1.33 -15.39 -4.65
CA LEU A 122 2.40 -14.98 -3.75
C LEU A 122 2.74 -13.49 -3.94
N LEU A 123 2.71 -12.71 -2.85
CA LEU A 123 3.10 -11.30 -2.85
C LEU A 123 4.43 -11.08 -2.15
N SER A 124 5.30 -10.24 -2.71
CA SER A 124 6.51 -9.80 -2.01
C SER A 124 6.19 -8.74 -0.94
N ASP A 125 7.05 -8.63 0.07
CA ASP A 125 7.00 -7.53 1.06
C ASP A 125 6.97 -6.14 0.40
N LYS A 126 7.69 -5.95 -0.71
CA LYS A 126 7.64 -4.72 -1.52
C LYS A 126 6.27 -4.48 -2.15
N ALA A 127 5.66 -5.50 -2.75
CA ALA A 127 4.34 -5.37 -3.38
C ALA A 127 3.26 -5.03 -2.36
N ILE A 128 3.28 -5.67 -1.19
CA ILE A 128 2.34 -5.40 -0.10
C ILE A 128 2.54 -3.96 0.44
N ALA A 129 3.80 -3.56 0.64
CA ALA A 129 4.11 -2.22 1.13
C ALA A 129 3.66 -1.13 0.15
N HIS A 130 3.85 -1.35 -1.14
CA HIS A 130 3.36 -0.46 -2.20
C HIS A 130 1.83 -0.36 -2.17
N ALA A 131 1.13 -1.49 -2.16
CA ALA A 131 -0.35 -1.52 -2.13
C ALA A 131 -0.95 -0.85 -0.88
N LEU A 132 -0.22 -0.87 0.24
CA LEU A 132 -0.66 -0.25 1.50
C LEU A 132 -0.12 1.18 1.71
N GLY A 133 0.64 1.73 0.76
CA GLY A 133 1.24 3.05 0.90
C GLY A 133 2.18 3.14 2.11
N VAL A 134 3.04 2.15 2.34
CA VAL A 134 4.01 2.17 3.45
C VAL A 134 5.41 1.80 3.03
N ARG A 135 6.37 2.12 3.90
CA ARG A 135 7.75 1.64 3.75
C ARG A 135 7.80 0.15 4.08
N THR A 136 8.48 -0.64 3.24
CA THR A 136 8.68 -2.08 3.45
C THR A 136 9.24 -2.42 4.83
N ALA A 137 10.18 -1.61 5.35
CA ALA A 137 10.74 -1.79 6.69
C ALA A 137 9.71 -1.69 7.82
N ALA A 138 8.69 -0.84 7.67
CA ALA A 138 7.62 -0.68 8.67
C ALA A 138 6.64 -1.88 8.66
N LEU A 139 6.56 -2.61 7.54
CA LEU A 139 5.66 -3.74 7.36
C LEU A 139 6.20 -5.03 8.01
N ARG A 140 7.54 -5.17 8.06
CA ARG A 140 8.23 -6.42 8.42
C ARG A 140 7.82 -6.98 9.79
N PRO A 141 7.75 -6.18 10.89
CA PRO A 141 7.30 -6.69 12.19
C PRO A 141 5.85 -7.21 12.18
N THR A 142 5.00 -6.67 11.32
CA THR A 142 3.61 -7.12 11.18
C THR A 142 3.52 -8.42 10.40
N LEU A 143 4.26 -8.54 9.29
CA LEU A 143 4.32 -9.78 8.52
C LEU A 143 4.88 -10.95 9.35
N GLU A 144 5.92 -10.71 10.14
CA GLU A 144 6.49 -11.71 11.05
C GLU A 144 5.46 -12.19 12.10
N ARG A 145 4.67 -11.27 12.68
CA ARG A 145 3.60 -11.63 13.63
C ARG A 145 2.47 -12.43 12.98
N LEU A 146 2.05 -12.04 11.77
CA LEU A 146 1.04 -12.77 11.01
C LEU A 146 1.52 -14.19 10.65
N GLN A 147 2.81 -14.33 10.32
CA GLN A 147 3.45 -15.61 10.06
C GLN A 147 3.51 -16.47 11.33
N ALA A 148 3.97 -15.90 12.46
CA ALA A 148 3.99 -16.59 13.75
C ALA A 148 2.59 -17.05 14.19
N SER A 149 1.55 -16.30 13.83
CA SER A 149 0.15 -16.63 14.09
C SER A 149 -0.46 -17.59 13.07
N SER A 150 0.33 -18.11 12.13
CA SER A 150 -0.10 -19.02 11.05
C SER A 150 -1.22 -18.45 10.15
N LEU A 151 -1.34 -17.12 10.05
CA LEU A 151 -2.33 -16.45 9.19
C LEU A 151 -1.80 -16.23 7.77
N VAL A 152 -0.48 -16.11 7.64
CA VAL A 152 0.21 -16.06 6.35
C VAL A 152 1.36 -17.07 6.36
N GLN A 153 1.68 -17.61 5.19
CA GLN A 153 2.85 -18.44 4.97
C GLN A 153 3.88 -17.64 4.19
N ALA A 154 5.12 -17.65 4.67
CA ALA A 154 6.25 -17.03 4.00
C ALA A 154 7.03 -18.07 3.21
N SER A 155 7.46 -17.71 1.99
CA SER A 155 8.35 -18.51 1.15
C SER A 155 9.52 -17.62 0.71
N PRO A 156 10.77 -17.96 1.08
CA PRO A 156 11.93 -17.22 0.61
C PRO A 156 12.07 -17.37 -0.91
N SER A 157 12.35 -16.26 -1.58
CA SER A 157 12.65 -16.18 -3.01
C SER A 157 13.93 -15.34 -3.21
N LEU A 158 14.54 -15.40 -4.39
CA LEU A 158 15.76 -14.66 -4.70
C LEU A 158 15.55 -13.16 -4.47
N GLY A 159 16.11 -12.64 -3.37
CA GLY A 159 16.07 -11.22 -3.02
C GLY A 159 14.79 -10.71 -2.36
N CYS A 160 13.81 -11.56 -2.05
CA CYS A 160 12.60 -11.15 -1.31
C CYS A 160 11.91 -12.31 -0.59
N THR A 161 11.03 -11.97 0.35
CA THR A 161 10.12 -12.95 0.97
C THR A 161 8.75 -12.83 0.34
N LEU A 162 8.22 -13.95 -0.12
CA LEU A 162 6.88 -14.05 -0.69
C LEU A 162 5.89 -14.52 0.37
N PHE A 163 4.69 -13.95 0.38
CA PHE A 163 3.64 -14.23 1.35
C PHE A 163 2.37 -14.68 0.64
N VAL A 164 1.71 -15.67 1.23
CA VAL A 164 0.36 -16.10 0.84
C VAL A 164 -0.49 -16.24 2.10
N VAL A 165 -1.78 -15.94 1.99
CA VAL A 165 -2.72 -16.12 3.10
C VAL A 165 -3.01 -17.61 3.31
N THR A 166 -3.05 -18.07 4.55
CA THR A 166 -3.45 -19.45 4.87
C THR A 166 -4.98 -19.54 4.93
N ARG A 167 -5.53 -20.76 4.98
CA ARG A 167 -6.96 -20.96 5.23
C ARG A 167 -7.41 -20.28 6.54
N ARG A 168 -6.60 -20.39 7.60
CA ARG A 168 -6.83 -19.71 8.88
C ARG A 168 -6.82 -18.19 8.73
N GLY A 169 -5.90 -17.65 7.91
CA GLY A 169 -5.87 -16.23 7.56
C GLY A 169 -7.13 -15.76 6.85
N LEU A 170 -7.64 -16.54 5.90
CA LEU A 170 -8.90 -16.24 5.19
C LEU A 170 -10.10 -16.25 6.15
N ASP A 171 -10.16 -17.19 7.09
CA ASP A 171 -11.21 -17.24 8.10
C ASP A 171 -11.12 -16.03 9.05
N ALA A 172 -9.91 -15.62 9.44
CA ALA A 172 -9.67 -14.42 10.23
C ALA A 172 -10.08 -13.13 9.49
N ILE A 173 -9.85 -13.03 8.18
CA ILE A 173 -10.34 -11.92 7.34
C ILE A 173 -11.88 -11.86 7.36
N ARG A 174 -12.55 -13.01 7.19
CA ARG A 174 -14.02 -13.10 7.19
C ARG A 174 -14.61 -12.70 8.54
N ALA A 175 -13.98 -13.13 9.62
CA ALA A 175 -14.38 -12.75 10.98
C ALA A 175 -13.98 -11.30 11.34
N SER A 176 -13.25 -10.59 10.48
CA SER A 176 -12.65 -9.27 10.75
C SER A 176 -11.80 -9.22 12.02
N HIS A 177 -11.18 -10.35 12.40
CA HIS A 177 -10.27 -10.43 13.52
C HIS A 177 -8.83 -10.54 13.01
N ALA A 178 -7.95 -9.61 13.41
CA ALA A 178 -6.51 -9.83 13.34
C ALA A 178 -6.07 -10.65 14.58
N PRO A 179 -4.83 -11.18 14.65
CA PRO A 179 -4.51 -12.22 15.63
C PRO A 179 -4.69 -11.73 17.08
N GLU A 180 -5.53 -12.46 17.83
CA GLU A 180 -5.29 -12.66 19.27
C GLU A 180 -4.02 -13.51 19.40
N ARG A 181 -3.19 -13.20 20.41
CA ARG A 181 -2.02 -14.00 20.77
C ARG A 181 -2.38 -15.47 20.68
N ALA A 182 -1.48 -16.29 20.12
CA ALA A 182 -1.55 -17.73 20.30
C ALA A 182 -1.72 -18.00 21.80
N THR A 183 -2.93 -18.35 22.21
CA THR A 183 -3.15 -18.97 23.50
C THR A 183 -2.42 -20.29 23.40
N SER A 184 -1.31 -20.37 24.12
CA SER A 184 -0.69 -21.64 24.44
C SER A 184 -1.77 -22.49 25.09
N ALA A 185 -2.38 -23.37 24.31
CA ALA A 185 -3.20 -24.44 24.84
C ALA A 185 -2.25 -25.43 25.51
N LYS A 186 -1.98 -25.22 26.79
CA LYS A 186 -1.83 -26.27 27.81
C LYS A 186 -1.67 -25.69 29.20
N ASP A 187 -2.32 -26.39 30.13
CA ASP A 187 -2.21 -26.33 31.58
C ASP A 187 -3.02 -25.24 32.28
N GLN A 188 -4.34 -25.44 32.30
CA GLN A 188 -5.15 -25.17 33.49
C GLN A 188 -6.44 -26.01 33.41
N ASP A 189 -6.39 -27.21 33.97
CA ASP A 189 -7.57 -27.86 34.55
C ASP A 189 -7.10 -28.92 35.54
N THR A 190 -7.06 -28.55 36.81
CA THR A 190 -7.68 -29.26 37.95
C THR A 190 -7.18 -28.57 39.20
N ASP A 191 -7.99 -27.66 39.73
CA ASP A 191 -8.06 -27.47 41.17
C ASP A 191 -9.53 -27.49 41.58
N ASP A 192 -9.74 -27.99 42.79
CA ASP A 192 -10.99 -28.06 43.54
C ASP A 192 -11.89 -29.32 43.38
N ALA A 193 -11.60 -30.30 44.23
CA ALA A 193 -12.65 -31.01 44.95
C ALA A 193 -12.13 -31.34 46.36
N GLY A 194 -12.28 -30.38 47.29
CA GLY A 194 -12.03 -30.61 48.71
C GLY A 194 -13.06 -31.57 49.34
N VAL A 195 -12.60 -32.56 50.10
CA VAL A 195 -13.33 -33.14 51.24
C VAL A 195 -12.32 -33.69 52.27
N SER A 196 -12.26 -33.08 53.46
CA SER A 196 -11.78 -33.77 54.68
C SER A 196 -12.90 -34.66 55.22
N PRO A 197 -12.60 -35.87 55.73
CA PRO A 197 -12.75 -36.06 57.18
C PRO A 197 -11.84 -37.15 57.81
N GLY A 198 -11.55 -36.99 59.11
CA GLY A 198 -11.78 -38.08 60.07
C GLY A 198 -10.59 -38.89 60.58
N MET A 199 -10.45 -38.87 61.91
CA MET A 199 -9.61 -39.67 62.81
C MET A 199 -9.38 -41.15 62.45
N ARG A 200 -8.21 -41.66 62.92
CA ARG A 200 -7.87 -43.00 63.51
C ARG A 200 -6.50 -43.41 62.94
N ARG A 201 -5.46 -43.78 63.70
CA ARG A 201 -5.22 -44.06 65.12
C ARG A 201 -3.76 -43.72 65.40
#